data_AF-A0A959M1Q9-F1
#
_entry.id   AF-A0A959M1Q9-F1
#
_cell.length_a   1.000
_cell.length_b   1.000
_cell.length_c   1.000
_cell.angle_alpha   90.00
_cell.angle_beta   90.00
_cell.angle_gamma   90.00
#
_symmetry.space_group_name_H-M   'P 1'
#
loop_
_entity.id
_entity.type
_entity.pdbx_description
1 polymer ?
#
loop_
_entity_poly.entity_id
_entity_poly.type
_entity_poly.pdbx_seq_one_letter_code
_entity_poly.pdbx_strand_id
1 'polypeptide(L)'
;MKKDHLLIGGGVIFIILLIWLSMELDEKKRLNEENEALKKDRLKLIREYLKIAKEIPTEIKAQLEKLVLEYEDLDNKVAKELLDVLNLIEQKMETKAIASLAKIIENLLKDKFAPEMLKGKFTDKTEFEMKKKRIKFFKIVEFAKSENFLSEHEYNLTNLLRDFRNKESHELSVELGKNWRTIAFLTGIEIVFKIKGKKAA
;
A
#
# COMPACT_ATOMS: atom_id res chain seq x y z
N MET A 1 -31.75 45.85 65.37
CA MET A 1 -32.35 44.56 64.96
C MET A 1 -32.38 44.27 63.44
N LYS A 2 -31.96 45.17 62.52
CA LYS A 2 -31.94 44.87 61.07
C LYS A 2 -30.59 44.40 60.50
N LYS A 3 -29.48 44.58 61.23
CA LYS A 3 -28.13 44.25 60.74
C LYS A 3 -27.77 42.76 60.91
N ASP A 4 -28.28 42.10 61.94
CA ASP A 4 -27.94 40.71 62.24
C ASP A 4 -28.57 39.72 61.24
N HIS A 5 -29.79 40.01 60.76
CA HIS A 5 -30.43 39.21 59.70
C HIS A 5 -29.73 39.35 58.33
N LEU A 6 -29.03 40.47 58.09
CA LEU A 6 -28.31 40.71 56.84
C LEU A 6 -26.95 39.99 56.82
N LEU A 7 -26.29 39.89 57.98
CA LEU A 7 -25.06 39.11 58.17
C LEU A 7 -25.31 37.60 58.09
N ILE A 8 -26.42 37.12 58.66
CA ILE A 8 -26.80 35.69 58.60
C ILE A 8 -27.17 35.29 57.16
N GLY A 9 -27.88 36.13 56.41
CA GLY A 9 -28.20 35.87 55.00
C GLY A 9 -26.97 35.85 54.09
N GLY A 10 -26.01 36.74 54.32
CA GLY A 10 -24.75 36.78 53.57
C GLY A 10 -23.86 35.56 53.79
N GLY A 11 -23.78 35.06 55.03
CA GLY A 11 -23.00 33.86 55.37
C GLY A 11 -23.51 32.59 54.70
N VAL A 12 -24.83 32.41 54.63
CA VAL A 12 -25.45 31.24 53.97
C VAL A 12 -25.19 31.25 52.46
N ILE A 13 -25.33 32.40 51.80
CA ILE A 13 -25.04 32.55 50.37
C ILE A 13 -23.57 32.23 50.08
N PHE A 14 -22.65 32.69 50.93
CA PHE A 14 -21.22 32.42 50.77
C PHE A 14 -20.88 30.92 50.88
N ILE A 15 -21.50 30.20 51.82
CA ILE A 15 -21.32 28.76 51.97
C ILE A 15 -21.85 28.00 50.74
N ILE A 16 -23.02 28.39 50.22
CA ILE A 16 -23.59 27.79 49.00
C ILE A 16 -22.65 28.02 47.80
N LEU A 17 -22.07 29.21 47.69
CA LEU A 17 -21.11 29.56 46.65
C LEU A 17 -19.84 28.70 46.72
N LEU A 18 -19.30 28.47 47.93
CA LEU A 18 -18.13 27.62 48.12
C LEU A 18 -18.41 26.14 47.79
N ILE A 19 -19.59 25.63 48.15
CA ILE A 19 -20.00 24.27 47.80
C ILE A 19 -20.12 24.13 46.28
N TRP A 20 -20.76 25.10 45.61
CA TRP A 20 -20.90 25.12 44.16
C TRP A 20 -19.53 25.14 43.44
N LEU A 21 -18.61 25.98 43.91
CA LEU A 21 -17.25 26.07 43.36
C LEU A 21 -16.44 24.78 43.56
N SER A 22 -16.60 24.11 44.71
CA SER A 22 -15.97 22.82 44.97
C SER A 22 -16.47 21.73 44.02
N MET A 23 -17.79 21.67 43.79
CA MET A 23 -18.39 20.72 42.85
C MET A 23 -17.90 20.95 41.42
N GLU A 24 -17.80 22.22 40.98
CA GLU A 24 -17.34 22.55 39.63
C GLU A 24 -15.85 22.22 39.41
N LEU A 25 -15.02 22.39 40.46
CA LEU A 25 -13.61 22.01 40.43
C LEU A 25 -13.41 20.49 40.36
N ASP A 26 -14.20 19.72 41.09
CA ASP A 26 -14.16 18.25 41.04
C ASP A 26 -14.66 17.72 39.70
N GLU A 27 -15.70 18.32 39.13
CA GLU A 27 -16.21 17.96 37.80
C GLU A 27 -15.18 18.26 36.70
N LYS A 28 -14.49 19.40 36.76
CA LYS A 28 -13.40 19.74 35.83
C LYS A 28 -12.21 18.79 35.94
N LYS A 29 -11.84 18.37 37.15
CA LYS A 29 -10.78 17.36 37.35
C LYS A 29 -11.18 16.03 36.73
N ARG A 30 -12.40 15.54 37.01
CA ARG A 30 -12.91 14.29 36.44
C ARG A 30 -12.94 14.32 34.92
N LEU A 31 -13.42 15.41 34.33
CA LEU A 31 -13.44 15.60 32.86
C LEU A 31 -12.03 15.65 32.25
N ASN A 32 -11.04 16.21 32.95
CA ASN A 32 -9.66 16.21 32.49
C ASN A 32 -9.03 14.81 32.58
N GLU A 33 -9.29 14.07 33.64
CA GLU A 33 -8.83 12.69 33.81
C GLU A 33 -9.44 11.76 32.76
N GLU A 34 -10.75 11.88 32.48
CA GLU A 34 -11.42 11.16 31.39
C GLU A 34 -10.84 11.53 30.02
N ASN A 35 -10.58 12.82 29.75
CA ASN A 35 -9.98 13.25 28.50
C ASN A 35 -8.55 12.71 28.31
N GLU A 36 -7.74 12.69 29.36
CA GLU A 36 -6.39 12.12 29.33
C GLU A 36 -6.43 10.58 29.16
N ALA A 37 -7.37 9.89 29.82
CA ALA A 37 -7.59 8.47 29.62
C ALA A 37 -8.00 8.15 28.17
N LEU A 38 -8.94 8.91 27.60
CA LEU A 38 -9.38 8.78 26.21
C LEU A 38 -8.26 9.04 25.20
N LYS A 39 -7.39 10.04 25.44
CA LYS A 39 -6.20 10.28 24.61
C LYS A 39 -5.23 9.11 24.67
N LYS A 40 -5.01 8.55 25.86
CA LYS A 40 -4.11 7.40 26.06
C LYS A 40 -4.64 6.14 25.36
N ASP A 41 -5.95 5.90 25.43
CA ASP A 41 -6.58 4.77 24.73
C ASP A 41 -6.58 4.95 23.21
N ARG A 42 -6.82 6.17 22.70
CA ARG A 42 -6.65 6.48 21.27
C ARG A 42 -5.20 6.27 20.82
N LEU A 43 -4.22 6.71 21.60
CA LEU A 43 -2.80 6.49 21.31
C LEU A 43 -2.42 5.00 21.35
N LYS A 44 -3.02 4.22 22.26
CA LYS A 44 -2.85 2.78 22.33
C LYS A 44 -3.42 2.08 21.10
N LEU A 45 -4.65 2.43 20.69
CA LEU A 45 -5.26 1.96 19.45
C LEU A 45 -4.40 2.31 18.24
N ILE A 46 -3.94 3.57 18.11
CA ILE A 46 -3.04 3.98 17.03
C ILE A 46 -1.74 3.17 17.07
N ARG A 47 -1.16 2.91 18.24
CA ARG A 47 0.04 2.04 18.38
C ARG A 47 -0.23 0.58 18.04
N GLU A 48 -1.42 0.05 18.35
CA GLU A 48 -1.83 -1.31 18.01
C GLU A 48 -2.08 -1.43 16.50
N TYR A 49 -2.75 -0.45 15.88
CA TYR A 49 -2.84 -0.30 14.43
C TYR A 49 -1.45 -0.18 13.79
N LEU A 50 -0.52 0.57 14.40
CA LEU A 50 0.86 0.70 13.93
C LEU A 50 1.69 -0.60 14.13
N LYS A 51 1.36 -1.43 15.13
CA LYS A 51 1.98 -2.75 15.34
C LYS A 51 1.51 -3.77 14.31
N ILE A 52 0.21 -3.80 14.00
CA ILE A 52 -0.37 -4.57 12.90
C ILE A 52 0.19 -4.05 11.56
N ALA A 53 0.44 -2.74 11.48
CA ALA A 53 1.11 -2.12 10.35
C ALA A 53 2.61 -2.43 10.24
N LYS A 54 3.20 -3.41 10.92
CA LYS A 54 4.58 -3.85 10.60
C LYS A 54 4.65 -4.94 9.54
N GLU A 55 3.54 -5.61 9.25
CA GLU A 55 3.47 -6.66 8.24
C GLU A 55 2.81 -6.15 6.96
N ILE A 56 3.05 -6.84 5.84
CA ILE A 56 2.26 -6.64 4.62
C ILE A 56 0.78 -6.86 4.98
N PRO A 57 -0.12 -5.92 4.63
CA PRO A 57 -1.54 -6.10 4.87
C PRO A 57 -2.03 -7.43 4.32
N THR A 58 -2.81 -8.18 5.11
CA THR A 58 -3.38 -9.48 4.74
C THR A 58 -4.12 -9.41 3.40
N GLU A 59 -4.73 -8.27 3.13
CA GLU A 59 -5.40 -7.91 1.88
C GLU A 59 -4.51 -8.07 0.63
N ILE A 60 -3.22 -7.73 0.71
CA ILE A 60 -2.29 -7.85 -0.42
C ILE A 60 -2.01 -9.32 -0.74
N LYS A 61 -1.89 -10.16 0.30
CA LYS A 61 -1.72 -11.61 0.11
C LYS A 61 -2.97 -12.21 -0.54
N ALA A 62 -4.15 -11.87 -0.04
CA ALA A 62 -5.41 -12.35 -0.60
C ALA A 62 -5.59 -11.93 -2.08
N GLN A 63 -5.22 -10.71 -2.44
CA GLN A 63 -5.26 -10.26 -3.84
C GLN A 63 -4.25 -10.99 -4.74
N LEU A 64 -3.07 -11.32 -4.24
CA LEU A 64 -2.08 -12.13 -4.96
C LEU A 64 -2.53 -13.59 -5.11
N GLU A 65 -3.09 -14.20 -4.07
CA GLU A 65 -3.68 -15.54 -4.13
C GLU A 65 -4.81 -15.61 -5.16
N LYS A 66 -5.68 -14.59 -5.16
CA LYS A 66 -6.71 -14.44 -6.19
C LYS A 66 -6.09 -14.39 -7.58
N LEU A 67 -5.03 -13.60 -7.79
CA LEU A 67 -4.32 -13.55 -9.07
C LEU A 67 -3.71 -14.90 -9.46
N VAL A 68 -3.16 -15.67 -8.52
CA VAL A 68 -2.64 -17.02 -8.79
C VAL A 68 -3.74 -17.91 -9.36
N LEU A 69 -4.84 -18.07 -8.63
CA LEU A 69 -5.99 -18.88 -9.06
C LEU A 69 -6.52 -18.42 -10.42
N GLU A 70 -6.61 -17.11 -10.60
CA GLU A 70 -7.09 -16.49 -11.82
C GLU A 70 -6.18 -16.68 -13.04
N TYR A 71 -4.91 -17.00 -12.83
CA TYR A 71 -3.92 -17.27 -13.87
C TYR A 71 -3.64 -18.76 -14.06
N GLU A 72 -4.00 -19.65 -13.13
CA GLU A 72 -3.85 -21.11 -13.30
C GLU A 72 -4.51 -21.59 -14.59
N ASP A 73 -5.73 -21.12 -14.88
CA ASP A 73 -6.47 -21.48 -16.10
C ASP A 73 -6.00 -20.72 -17.36
N LEU A 74 -5.25 -19.62 -17.22
CA LEU A 74 -4.90 -18.71 -18.33
C LEU A 74 -3.45 -18.82 -18.78
N ASP A 75 -2.53 -18.93 -17.82
CA ASP A 75 -1.10 -19.04 -18.01
C ASP A 75 -0.45 -19.59 -16.73
N ASN A 76 -0.30 -20.92 -16.68
CA ASN A 76 0.34 -21.64 -15.58
C ASN A 76 1.75 -21.12 -15.23
N LYS A 77 2.48 -20.54 -16.19
CA LYS A 77 3.80 -19.99 -15.91
C LYS A 77 3.68 -18.73 -15.05
N VAL A 78 2.75 -17.83 -15.40
CA VAL A 78 2.51 -16.61 -14.64
C VAL A 78 1.95 -16.94 -13.25
N ALA A 79 1.04 -17.92 -13.14
CA ALA A 79 0.53 -18.40 -11.86
C ALA A 79 1.67 -18.88 -10.94
N LYS A 80 2.60 -19.67 -11.47
CA LYS A 80 3.79 -20.12 -10.73
C LYS A 80 4.69 -18.95 -10.32
N GLU A 81 4.95 -18.00 -11.21
CA GLU A 81 5.75 -16.80 -10.89
C GLU A 81 5.08 -15.95 -9.79
N LEU A 82 3.75 -15.85 -9.77
CA LEU A 82 2.99 -15.17 -8.72
C LEU A 82 3.02 -15.94 -7.39
N LEU A 83 2.98 -17.27 -7.42
CA LEU A 83 3.16 -18.10 -6.22
C LEU A 83 4.56 -17.90 -5.62
N ASP A 84 5.59 -17.77 -6.45
CA ASP A 84 6.94 -17.46 -5.99
C ASP A 84 7.00 -16.07 -5.32
N VAL A 85 6.21 -15.09 -5.78
CA VAL A 85 6.08 -13.78 -5.11
C VAL A 85 5.45 -13.94 -3.72
N LEU A 86 4.40 -14.75 -3.57
CA LEU A 86 3.79 -15.05 -2.27
C LEU A 86 4.80 -15.71 -1.32
N ASN A 87 5.54 -16.71 -1.78
CA ASN A 87 6.58 -17.39 -0.99
C ASN A 87 7.66 -16.42 -0.49
N LEU A 88 8.09 -15.46 -1.33
CA LEU A 88 9.05 -14.43 -0.93
C LEU A 88 8.47 -13.50 0.14
N ILE A 89 7.19 -13.18 0.08
CA ILE A 89 6.51 -12.39 1.13
C ILE A 89 6.49 -13.17 2.44
N GLU A 90 6.18 -14.46 2.42
CA GLU A 90 6.16 -15.32 3.62
C GLU A 90 7.54 -15.42 4.28
N GLN A 91 8.60 -15.47 3.47
CA GLN A 91 9.98 -15.45 3.91
C GLN A 91 10.47 -14.06 4.35
N LYS A 92 9.60 -13.05 4.38
CA LYS A 92 9.90 -11.64 4.71
C LYS A 92 10.93 -11.01 3.75
N MET A 93 11.06 -11.54 2.54
CA MET A 93 11.93 -11.04 1.47
C MET A 93 11.16 -10.08 0.56
N GLU A 94 10.56 -9.05 1.13
CA GLU A 94 9.57 -8.21 0.45
C GLU A 94 10.14 -7.43 -0.75
N THR A 95 11.40 -6.97 -0.69
CA THR A 95 12.02 -6.27 -1.83
C THR A 95 12.28 -7.20 -3.01
N LYS A 96 12.66 -8.45 -2.74
CA LYS A 96 12.76 -9.50 -3.77
C LYS A 96 11.40 -9.84 -4.35
N ALA A 97 10.37 -9.92 -3.52
CA ALA A 97 9.00 -10.14 -3.98
C ALA A 97 8.53 -9.02 -4.92
N ILE A 98 8.80 -7.75 -4.58
CA ILE A 98 8.51 -6.58 -5.44
C ILE A 98 9.29 -6.66 -6.76
N ALA A 99 10.58 -7.01 -6.71
CA ALA A 99 11.40 -7.15 -7.91
C ALA A 99 10.90 -8.28 -8.83
N SER A 100 10.50 -9.41 -8.25
CA SER A 100 9.87 -10.52 -8.98
C SER A 100 8.54 -10.09 -9.59
N LEU A 101 7.68 -9.37 -8.86
CA LEU A 101 6.42 -8.85 -9.38
C LEU A 101 6.63 -7.87 -10.55
N ALA A 102 7.61 -6.97 -10.45
CA ALA A 102 7.99 -6.08 -11.53
C ALA A 102 8.49 -6.84 -12.78
N LYS A 103 9.17 -7.98 -12.60
CA LYS A 103 9.61 -8.84 -13.70
C LYS A 103 8.45 -9.55 -14.38
N ILE A 104 7.44 -10.00 -13.62
CA ILE A 104 6.20 -10.56 -14.17
C ILE A 104 5.53 -9.54 -15.09
N ILE A 105 5.37 -8.30 -14.61
CA ILE A 105 4.79 -7.20 -15.39
C ILE A 105 5.60 -6.94 -16.67
N GLU A 106 6.93 -6.88 -16.58
CA GLU A 106 7.78 -6.70 -17.76
C GLU A 106 7.54 -7.80 -18.80
N ASN A 107 7.49 -9.06 -18.37
CA ASN A 107 7.27 -10.20 -19.27
C ASN A 107 5.88 -10.13 -19.90
N LEU A 108 4.83 -9.87 -19.12
CA LEU A 108 3.47 -9.74 -19.60
C LEU A 108 3.33 -8.60 -20.63
N LEU A 109 3.95 -7.45 -20.38
CA LEU A 109 3.97 -6.33 -21.34
C LEU A 109 4.74 -6.69 -22.62
N LYS A 110 5.87 -7.41 -22.50
CA LYS A 110 6.61 -7.91 -23.67
C LYS A 110 5.77 -8.89 -24.48
N ASP A 111 5.07 -9.81 -23.83
CA ASP A 111 4.20 -10.77 -24.51
C ASP A 111 3.09 -10.06 -25.28
N LYS A 112 2.55 -8.97 -24.73
CA LYS A 112 1.51 -8.16 -25.36
C LYS A 112 2.01 -7.30 -26.53
N PHE A 113 3.07 -6.51 -26.31
CA PHE A 113 3.45 -5.42 -27.22
C PHE A 113 4.69 -5.69 -28.07
N ALA A 114 5.52 -6.68 -27.73
CA ALA A 114 6.67 -7.02 -28.58
C ALA A 114 6.28 -7.38 -30.03
N PRO A 115 5.16 -8.11 -30.30
CA PRO A 115 4.73 -8.37 -31.68
C PRO A 115 4.54 -7.11 -32.51
N GLU A 116 3.95 -6.06 -31.94
CA GLU A 116 3.70 -4.78 -32.61
C GLU A 116 4.98 -3.96 -32.75
N MET A 117 5.76 -3.82 -31.68
CA MET A 117 7.04 -3.07 -31.69
C MET A 117 8.08 -3.65 -32.66
N LEU A 118 7.98 -4.96 -32.92
CA LEU A 118 8.90 -5.72 -33.75
C LEU A 118 8.29 -6.12 -35.11
N LYS A 119 7.08 -5.64 -35.43
CA LYS A 119 6.37 -5.99 -36.66
C LYS A 119 7.23 -5.71 -37.90
N GLY A 120 7.29 -6.69 -38.81
CA GLY A 120 8.00 -6.59 -40.09
C GLY A 120 9.53 -6.60 -39.97
N LYS A 121 10.10 -6.82 -38.77
CA LYS A 121 11.56 -6.81 -38.57
C LYS A 121 12.20 -8.19 -38.65
N PHE A 122 11.43 -9.27 -38.68
CA PHE A 122 11.95 -10.64 -38.53
C PHE A 122 11.16 -11.67 -39.34
N THR A 123 11.88 -12.69 -39.83
CA THR A 123 11.34 -13.82 -40.61
C THR A 123 11.29 -15.13 -39.83
N ASP A 124 12.03 -15.25 -38.72
CA ASP A 124 12.05 -16.45 -37.86
C ASP A 124 11.65 -16.16 -36.41
N LYS A 125 10.97 -17.14 -35.79
CA LYS A 125 10.48 -17.14 -34.40
C LYS A 125 11.62 -17.05 -33.39
N THR A 126 12.77 -17.67 -33.67
CA THR A 126 13.92 -17.67 -32.75
C THR A 126 14.49 -16.25 -32.60
N GLU A 127 14.63 -15.54 -33.73
CA GLU A 127 15.14 -14.17 -33.74
C GLU A 127 14.17 -13.21 -33.04
N PHE A 128 12.87 -13.38 -33.27
CA PHE A 128 11.83 -12.62 -32.58
C PHE A 128 11.96 -12.76 -31.05
N GLU A 129 12.06 -13.98 -30.53
CA GLU A 129 12.17 -14.23 -29.08
C GLU A 129 13.48 -13.66 -28.49
N MET A 130 14.59 -13.73 -29.22
CA MET A 130 15.85 -13.11 -28.79
C MET A 130 15.73 -11.58 -28.69
N LYS A 131 15.06 -10.95 -29.66
CA LYS A 131 14.88 -9.49 -29.69
C LYS A 131 13.87 -9.04 -28.64
N LYS A 132 12.77 -9.77 -28.46
CA LYS A 132 11.78 -9.57 -27.40
C LYS A 132 12.43 -9.54 -26.02
N LYS A 133 13.32 -10.49 -25.71
CA LYS A 133 14.07 -10.50 -24.43
C LYS A 133 14.92 -9.24 -24.23
N ARG A 134 15.48 -8.68 -25.31
CA ARG A 134 16.33 -7.48 -25.29
C ARG A 134 15.55 -6.16 -25.19
N ILE A 135 14.24 -6.16 -25.35
CA ILE A 135 13.43 -4.97 -25.11
C ILE A 135 13.59 -4.60 -23.64
N LYS A 136 14.05 -3.37 -23.37
CA LYS A 136 14.24 -2.89 -21.99
C LYS A 136 12.88 -2.57 -21.37
N PHE A 137 12.73 -2.80 -20.06
CA PHE A 137 11.48 -2.54 -19.34
C PHE A 137 10.95 -1.11 -19.56
N PHE A 138 11.81 -0.09 -19.52
CA PHE A 138 11.33 1.29 -19.76
C PHE A 138 10.76 1.48 -21.18
N LYS A 139 11.31 0.80 -22.20
CA LYS A 139 10.85 0.93 -23.59
C LYS A 139 9.47 0.31 -23.80
N ILE A 140 9.21 -0.83 -23.16
CA ILE A 140 7.89 -1.46 -23.26
C ILE A 140 6.83 -0.67 -22.49
N VAL A 141 7.20 -0.01 -21.38
CA VAL A 141 6.30 0.86 -20.60
C VAL A 141 6.01 2.18 -21.35
N GLU A 142 7.01 2.78 -21.99
CA GLU A 142 6.81 3.93 -22.89
C GLU A 142 5.83 3.61 -24.02
N PHE A 143 6.00 2.45 -24.65
CA PHE A 143 5.10 2.00 -25.72
C PHE A 143 3.68 1.74 -25.20
N ALA A 144 3.54 1.08 -24.04
CA ALA A 144 2.22 0.86 -23.43
C ALA A 144 1.51 2.18 -23.09
N LYS A 145 2.25 3.24 -22.73
CA LYS A 145 1.68 4.58 -22.55
C LYS A 145 1.26 5.20 -23.90
N SER A 146 2.09 5.13 -24.94
CA SER A 146 1.74 5.70 -26.25
C SER A 146 0.51 5.05 -26.87
N GLU A 147 0.30 3.76 -26.61
CA GLU A 147 -0.91 3.03 -27.01
C GLU A 147 -2.13 3.30 -26.11
N ASN A 148 -2.05 4.26 -25.17
CA ASN A 148 -3.07 4.56 -24.15
C ASN A 148 -3.50 3.34 -23.34
N PHE A 149 -2.65 2.31 -23.26
CA PHE A 149 -2.91 1.13 -22.44
C PHE A 149 -2.73 1.46 -20.97
N LEU A 150 -1.67 2.20 -20.64
CA LEU A 150 -1.43 2.77 -19.32
C LEU A 150 -1.86 4.24 -19.31
N SER A 151 -2.66 4.61 -18.31
CA SER A 151 -2.91 6.00 -17.94
C SER A 151 -1.63 6.65 -17.39
N GLU A 152 -1.66 7.97 -17.23
CA GLU A 152 -0.53 8.72 -16.66
C GLU A 152 -0.13 8.20 -15.27
N HIS A 153 -1.11 7.92 -14.41
CA HIS A 153 -0.86 7.40 -13.06
C HIS A 153 -0.22 6.00 -13.10
N GLU A 154 -0.77 5.10 -13.90
CA GLU A 154 -0.24 3.73 -14.03
C GLU A 154 1.15 3.70 -14.65
N TYR A 155 1.41 4.57 -15.62
CA TYR A 155 2.75 4.75 -16.19
C TYR A 155 3.76 5.16 -15.12
N ASN A 156 3.43 6.18 -14.32
CA ASN A 156 4.32 6.66 -13.26
C ASN A 156 4.56 5.60 -12.17
N LEU A 157 3.51 4.88 -11.76
CA LEU A 157 3.61 3.81 -10.77
C LEU A 157 4.38 2.60 -11.32
N THR A 158 4.24 2.26 -12.60
CA THR A 158 5.03 1.19 -13.24
C THR A 158 6.50 1.55 -13.32
N ASN A 159 6.84 2.82 -13.57
CA ASN A 159 8.23 3.29 -13.52
C ASN A 159 8.80 3.24 -12.09
N LEU A 160 7.99 3.55 -11.07
CA LEU A 160 8.41 3.37 -9.68
C LEU A 160 8.77 1.90 -9.38
N LEU A 161 7.95 0.95 -9.83
CA LEU A 161 8.23 -0.48 -9.70
C LEU A 161 9.52 -0.91 -10.40
N ARG A 162 9.73 -0.41 -11.63
CA ARG A 162 10.96 -0.62 -12.39
C ARG A 162 12.17 -0.14 -11.60
N ASP A 163 12.07 1.02 -10.96
CA ASP A 163 13.17 1.59 -10.20
C ASP A 163 13.48 0.74 -8.95
N PHE A 164 12.47 0.25 -8.23
CA PHE A 164 12.66 -0.70 -7.13
C PHE A 164 13.33 -2.00 -7.58
N ARG A 165 12.91 -2.57 -8.71
CA ARG A 165 13.53 -3.77 -9.30
C ARG A 165 15.01 -3.52 -9.64
N ASN A 166 15.31 -2.38 -10.24
CA ASN A 166 16.68 -2.04 -10.63
C ASN A 166 17.57 -1.85 -9.40
N LYS A 167 17.08 -1.20 -8.33
CA LYS A 167 17.78 -1.10 -7.06
C LYS A 167 18.09 -2.48 -6.49
N GLU A 168 17.09 -3.36 -6.35
CA GLU A 168 17.30 -4.72 -5.83
C GLU A 168 18.30 -5.53 -6.67
N SER A 169 18.39 -5.27 -7.98
CA SER A 169 19.30 -5.98 -8.88
C SER A 169 20.76 -5.48 -8.82
N HIS A 170 21.00 -4.27 -8.30
CA HIS A 170 22.29 -3.59 -8.40
C HIS A 170 22.88 -3.13 -7.06
N GLU A 171 22.04 -2.97 -6.04
CA GLU A 171 22.44 -2.54 -4.70
C GLU A 171 22.39 -3.73 -3.74
N LEU A 172 23.38 -3.81 -2.83
CA LEU A 172 23.39 -4.80 -1.77
C LEU A 172 22.44 -4.36 -0.65
N SER A 173 21.52 -5.24 -0.24
CA SER A 173 20.62 -5.04 0.90
C SER A 173 19.70 -3.81 0.76
N VAL A 174 18.93 -3.74 -0.32
CA VAL A 174 17.92 -2.69 -0.49
C VAL A 174 16.85 -2.82 0.58
N GLU A 175 16.63 -1.73 1.32
CA GLU A 175 15.51 -1.60 2.23
C GLU A 175 14.55 -0.54 1.72
N LEU A 176 13.30 -0.95 1.49
CA LEU A 176 12.21 -0.04 1.17
C LEU A 176 11.38 0.22 2.43
N GLY A 177 11.04 1.48 2.67
CA GLY A 177 10.09 1.84 3.72
C GLY A 177 8.74 1.15 3.50
N LYS A 178 8.06 0.77 4.59
CA LYS A 178 6.84 -0.04 4.52
C LYS A 178 5.75 0.51 3.59
N ASN A 179 5.51 1.82 3.61
CA ASN A 179 4.53 2.46 2.73
C ASN A 179 4.89 2.28 1.25
N TRP A 180 6.19 2.39 0.92
CA TRP A 180 6.68 2.14 -0.44
C TRP A 180 6.50 0.69 -0.87
N ARG A 181 6.69 -0.26 0.06
CA ARG A 181 6.42 -1.68 -0.20
C ARG A 181 4.94 -1.92 -0.47
N THR A 182 4.05 -1.38 0.36
CA THR A 182 2.60 -1.45 0.14
C THR A 182 2.19 -0.84 -1.20
N ILE A 183 2.67 0.36 -1.54
CA ILE A 183 2.41 1.01 -2.83
C ILE A 183 2.90 0.13 -3.98
N ALA A 184 4.10 -0.44 -3.87
CA ALA A 184 4.68 -1.32 -4.88
C ALA A 184 3.80 -2.55 -5.13
N PHE A 185 3.40 -3.26 -4.07
CA PHE A 185 2.55 -4.45 -4.22
C PHE A 185 1.20 -4.11 -4.82
N LEU A 186 0.50 -3.09 -4.30
CA LEU A 186 -0.80 -2.68 -4.84
C LEU A 186 -0.71 -2.26 -6.30
N THR A 187 0.32 -1.49 -6.65
CA THR A 187 0.59 -1.14 -8.05
C THR A 187 0.80 -2.39 -8.89
N GLY A 188 1.65 -3.31 -8.43
CA GLY A 188 2.00 -4.47 -9.22
C GLY A 188 0.80 -5.39 -9.47
N ILE A 189 -0.03 -5.56 -8.44
CA ILE A 189 -1.30 -6.30 -8.52
C ILE A 189 -2.25 -5.63 -9.54
N GLU A 190 -2.45 -4.31 -9.43
CA GLU A 190 -3.33 -3.55 -10.33
C GLU A 190 -2.91 -3.69 -11.81
N ILE A 191 -1.61 -3.55 -12.08
CA ILE A 191 -1.08 -3.66 -13.44
C ILE A 191 -1.24 -5.10 -13.98
N VAL A 192 -1.03 -6.13 -13.15
CA VAL A 192 -1.24 -7.52 -13.56
C VAL A 192 -2.73 -7.77 -13.88
N PHE A 193 -3.65 -7.33 -13.01
CA PHE A 193 -5.10 -7.42 -13.27
C PHE A 193 -5.49 -6.73 -14.57
N LYS A 194 -4.95 -5.54 -14.82
CA LYS A 194 -5.23 -4.79 -16.05
C LYS A 194 -4.75 -5.52 -17.30
N ILE A 195 -3.56 -6.10 -17.26
CA ILE A 195 -3.03 -6.88 -18.40
C ILE A 195 -3.89 -8.10 -18.67
N LYS A 196 -4.35 -8.80 -17.63
CA LYS A 196 -5.33 -9.88 -17.75
C LYS A 196 -6.63 -9.40 -18.40
N GLY A 197 -7.27 -8.39 -17.81
CA GLY A 197 -8.60 -7.91 -18.20
C GLY A 197 -8.67 -7.32 -19.61
N LYS A 198 -7.52 -7.01 -20.21
CA LYS A 198 -7.40 -6.51 -21.58
C LYS A 198 -6.64 -7.44 -22.53
N LYS A 199 -6.53 -8.76 -22.26
CA LYS A 199 -6.01 -9.70 -23.28
C LYS A 199 -6.73 -9.41 -24.60
N ALA A 200 -5.95 -9.15 -25.64
CA ALA A 200 -6.43 -8.59 -26.90
C ALA A 200 -7.56 -9.46 -27.47
N ALA A 201 -8.65 -8.80 -27.84
CA ALA A 201 -9.64 -9.35 -28.76
C ALA A 201 -9.00 -9.60 -30.13
#